data_AF-A0A842WYP8-F1
#
_entry.id   AF-A0A842WYP8-F1
#
_cell.length_a   1.000
_cell.length_b   1.000
_cell.length_c   1.000
_cell.angle_alpha   90.00
_cell.angle_beta   90.00
_cell.angle_gamma   90.00
#
_symmetry.space_group_name_H-M   'P 1'
#
loop_
_entity.id
_entity.type
_entity.pdbx_description
1 polymer ?
#
loop_
_entity_poly.entity_id
_entity_poly.type
_entity_poly.pdbx_seq_one_letter_code
_entity_poly.pdbx_strand_id
1 'polypeptide(L)'
;MRMYNPGHILKHPCPECGGELILRNSKYGLFYGCANYPKCDGSHGAHKKTGEPLGIPADKPTKQSRIEAHNLFDKLWNGPEATMRRKEAYKWLARTMDLDKDNAHISKFSKEQCDKLIKILTKELKT
;
A
#
# COMPACT_ATOMS: atom_id res chain seq x y z
N MET A 1 3.40 10.68 27.70
CA MET A 1 2.12 10.99 27.01
C MET A 1 1.99 10.13 25.77
N ARG A 2 0.79 9.66 25.41
CA ARG A 2 0.58 8.96 24.12
C ARG A 2 0.72 10.00 23.00
N MET A 3 1.48 9.69 21.95
CA MET A 3 1.71 10.59 20.80
C MET A 3 0.61 10.50 19.73
N TYR A 4 -0.45 9.72 19.99
CA TYR A 4 -1.57 9.49 19.10
C TYR A 4 -2.88 9.61 19.88
N ASN A 5 -3.96 9.95 19.19
CA ASN A 5 -5.30 10.05 19.78
C ASN A 5 -6.09 8.74 19.54
N PRO A 6 -6.29 7.89 20.56
CA PRO A 6 -7.13 6.70 20.42
C PRO A 6 -8.54 7.10 19.96
N GLY A 7 -9.09 6.38 18.98
CA GLY A 7 -10.41 6.72 18.44
C GLY A 7 -10.38 7.80 17.34
N HIS A 8 -9.21 8.27 16.90
CA HIS A 8 -9.11 9.15 15.73
C HIS A 8 -9.81 8.54 14.51
N ILE A 9 -10.72 9.30 13.89
CA ILE A 9 -11.42 8.91 12.67
C ILE A 9 -10.59 9.36 11.48
N LEU A 10 -10.21 8.41 10.64
CA LEU A 10 -9.46 8.68 9.43
C LEU A 10 -10.33 9.44 8.43
N LYS A 11 -9.75 10.45 7.78
CA LYS A 11 -10.45 11.26 6.76
C LYS A 11 -10.99 10.43 5.59
N HIS A 12 -10.31 9.34 5.23
CA HIS A 12 -10.73 8.45 4.16
C HIS A 12 -11.69 7.38 4.70
N PRO A 13 -12.83 7.15 4.03
CA PRO A 13 -13.76 6.10 4.42
C PRO A 13 -13.16 4.71 4.21
N CYS A 14 -13.77 3.72 4.83
CA CYS A 14 -13.47 2.32 4.62
C CYS A 14 -13.72 1.97 3.14
N PRO A 15 -12.70 1.50 2.41
CA PRO A 15 -12.85 1.18 0.99
C PRO A 15 -13.74 -0.04 0.72
N GLU A 16 -14.00 -0.87 1.75
CA GLU A 16 -14.87 -2.05 1.63
C GLU A 16 -16.37 -1.72 1.70
N CYS A 17 -16.75 -0.72 2.51
CA CYS A 17 -18.17 -0.49 2.82
C CYS A 17 -18.58 0.99 2.96
N GLY A 18 -17.64 1.93 2.80
CA GLY A 18 -17.88 3.37 2.96
C GLY A 18 -17.98 3.87 4.40
N GLY A 19 -17.95 2.99 5.41
CA GLY A 19 -18.01 3.35 6.83
C GLY A 19 -16.77 4.06 7.36
N GLU A 20 -16.82 4.56 8.58
CA GLU A 20 -15.68 5.23 9.22
C GLU A 20 -14.54 4.26 9.58
N LEU A 21 -13.30 4.74 9.47
CA LEU A 21 -12.10 4.03 9.89
C LEU A 21 -11.58 4.65 11.20
N ILE A 22 -11.56 3.87 12.28
CA ILE A 22 -11.24 4.36 13.63
C ILE A 22 -9.88 3.80 14.08
N LEU A 23 -9.00 4.66 14.61
CA LEU A 23 -7.70 4.25 15.15
C LEU A 23 -7.89 3.39 16.41
N ARG A 24 -7.44 2.14 16.33
CA ARG A 24 -7.48 1.10 17.37
C ARG A 24 -6.07 0.61 17.66
N ASN A 25 -5.92 -0.04 18.82
CA ASN A 25 -4.67 -0.68 19.23
C ASN A 25 -4.88 -2.20 19.34
N SER A 26 -3.97 -2.97 18.76
CA SER A 26 -3.92 -4.43 18.87
C SER A 26 -2.61 -4.88 19.52
N LYS A 27 -2.47 -6.19 19.81
CA LYS A 27 -1.20 -6.77 20.24
C LYS A 27 -0.04 -6.57 19.24
N TYR A 28 -0.35 -6.31 17.96
CA TYR A 28 0.65 -6.08 16.91
C TYR A 28 0.96 -4.60 16.67
N GLY A 29 0.20 -3.68 17.29
CA GLY A 29 0.33 -2.24 17.16
C GLY A 29 -0.94 -1.54 16.71
N LEU A 30 -0.79 -0.29 16.31
CA LEU A 30 -1.87 0.61 15.91
C LEU A 30 -2.36 0.30 14.50
N PHE A 31 -3.67 0.39 14.31
CA PHE A 31 -4.33 0.22 13.02
C PHE A 31 -5.67 0.94 13.01
N TYR A 32 -6.15 1.29 11.82
CA TYR A 32 -7.50 1.77 11.60
C TYR A 32 -8.42 0.60 11.29
N GLY A 33 -9.46 0.41 12.11
CA GLY A 33 -10.48 -0.63 11.90
C GLY A 33 -11.83 0.00 11.55
N CYS A 34 -12.58 -0.65 10.67
CA CYS A 34 -13.92 -0.23 10.29
C CYS A 34 -14.87 -0.16 11.49
N ALA A 35 -15.65 0.92 11.60
CA ALA A 35 -16.66 1.10 12.63
C ALA A 35 -17.78 0.04 12.54
N ASN A 36 -18.04 -0.49 11.34
CA ASN A 36 -19.10 -1.46 11.06
C ASN A 36 -18.74 -2.93 11.40
N TYR A 37 -17.62 -3.18 12.07
CA TYR A 37 -17.28 -4.52 12.55
C TYR A 37 -18.39 -5.07 13.49
N PRO A 38 -18.81 -6.35 13.37
CA PRO A 38 -18.23 -7.43 12.57
C PRO A 38 -18.73 -7.56 11.13
N LYS A 39 -19.68 -6.72 10.68
CA LYS A 39 -20.22 -6.78 9.31
C LYS A 39 -19.18 -6.41 8.24
N CYS A 40 -18.20 -5.60 8.61
CA CYS A 40 -17.04 -5.28 7.78
C CYS A 40 -15.76 -5.35 8.63
N ASP A 41 -14.78 -6.11 8.16
CA ASP A 41 -13.46 -6.32 8.78
C ASP A 41 -12.36 -5.49 8.10
N GLY A 42 -12.74 -4.48 7.31
CA GLY A 42 -11.83 -3.57 6.65
C GLY A 42 -10.85 -2.94 7.65
N SER A 43 -9.56 -3.01 7.33
CA SER A 43 -8.49 -2.52 8.19
C SER A 43 -7.34 -1.90 7.40
N HIS A 44 -6.77 -0.84 7.96
CA HIS A 44 -5.63 -0.13 7.40
C HIS A 44 -4.54 0.06 8.46
N GLY A 45 -3.27 -0.11 8.09
CA GLY A 45 -2.18 -0.04 9.05
C GLY A 45 -1.90 1.39 9.51
N ALA A 46 -1.34 1.55 10.71
CA ALA A 46 -0.88 2.84 11.24
C ALA A 46 0.53 2.72 11.84
N HIS A 47 1.29 3.83 11.80
CA HIS A 47 2.58 3.94 12.45
C HIS A 47 2.43 3.78 13.97
N LYS A 48 3.16 2.83 14.57
CA LYS A 48 3.04 2.45 16.00
C LYS A 48 3.19 3.61 17.00
N LYS A 49 3.95 4.65 16.64
CA LYS A 49 4.23 5.80 17.51
C LYS A 49 3.24 6.95 17.30
N THR A 50 3.01 7.34 16.05
CA THR A 50 2.23 8.54 15.69
C THR A 50 0.75 8.27 15.46
N GLY A 51 0.38 7.01 15.16
CA GLY A 51 -0.97 6.66 14.74
C GLY A 51 -1.30 7.09 13.31
N GLU A 52 -0.35 7.67 12.57
CA GLU A 52 -0.55 8.08 11.18
C GLU A 52 -0.76 6.86 10.27
N PRO A 53 -1.63 6.94 9.25
CA PRO A 53 -1.91 5.82 8.35
C PRO A 53 -0.68 5.47 7.49
N LEU A 54 -0.46 4.19 7.22
CA LEU A 54 0.64 3.68 6.38
C LEU A 54 0.41 3.90 4.86
N GLY A 55 -0.32 4.96 4.49
CA GLY A 55 -0.69 5.28 3.11
C GLY A 55 -2.20 5.49 2.93
N ILE A 56 -2.67 5.47 1.68
CA ILE A 56 -4.09 5.62 1.35
C ILE A 56 -4.79 4.26 1.54
N PRO A 57 -5.88 4.18 2.33
CA PRO A 57 -6.69 2.97 2.44
C PRO A 57 -7.17 2.51 1.06
N ALA A 58 -7.12 1.20 0.83
CA ALA A 58 -7.66 0.56 -0.36
C ALA A 58 -8.34 -0.75 0.02
N ASP A 59 -9.22 -1.22 -0.85
CA ASP A 59 -9.92 -2.48 -0.63
C ASP A 59 -8.94 -3.68 -0.62
N LYS A 60 -9.40 -4.83 -0.12
CA LYS A 60 -8.59 -6.04 -0.02
C LYS A 60 -7.98 -6.45 -1.37
N PRO A 61 -8.73 -6.47 -2.50
CA PRO A 61 -8.14 -6.80 -3.80
C PRO A 61 -7.01 -5.85 -4.21
N THR A 62 -7.22 -4.53 -4.11
CA THR A 62 -6.21 -3.53 -4.48
C THR A 62 -5.01 -3.61 -3.54
N LYS A 63 -5.24 -3.81 -2.23
CA LYS A 63 -4.18 -4.01 -1.24
C LYS A 63 -3.31 -5.22 -1.60
N GLN A 64 -3.94 -6.32 -2.00
CA GLN A 64 -3.23 -7.53 -2.41
C GLN A 64 -2.40 -7.29 -3.68
N SER A 65 -2.99 -6.67 -4.73
CA SER A 65 -2.26 -6.34 -5.96
C SER A 65 -1.10 -5.37 -5.70
N ARG A 66 -1.25 -4.40 -4.78
CA ARG A 66 -0.14 -3.49 -4.38
C ARG A 66 1.01 -4.23 -3.70
N ILE A 67 0.71 -5.17 -2.80
CA ILE A 67 1.72 -5.97 -2.10
C ILE A 67 2.48 -6.83 -3.11
N GLU A 68 1.77 -7.51 -4.00
CA GLU A 68 2.38 -8.34 -5.04
C GLU A 68 3.25 -7.52 -5.99
N ALA A 69 2.74 -6.39 -6.48
CA ALA A 69 3.49 -5.48 -7.31
C ALA A 69 4.76 -4.98 -6.61
N HIS A 70 4.69 -4.62 -5.33
CA HIS A 70 5.87 -4.24 -4.54
C HIS A 70 6.88 -5.37 -4.42
N ASN A 71 6.43 -6.58 -4.08
CA ASN A 71 7.33 -7.72 -3.91
C ASN A 71 8.08 -8.07 -5.20
N LEU A 72 7.42 -7.96 -6.36
CA LEU A 72 8.06 -8.18 -7.66
C LEU A 72 8.98 -7.00 -8.03
N PHE A 73 8.53 -5.77 -7.83
CA PHE A 73 9.28 -4.57 -8.18
C PHE A 73 10.56 -4.45 -7.34
N ASP A 74 10.49 -4.79 -6.06
CA ASP A 74 11.63 -4.71 -5.15
C ASP A 74 12.75 -5.66 -5.58
N LYS A 75 12.44 -6.80 -6.21
CA LYS A 75 13.47 -7.70 -6.77
C LYS A 75 14.37 -7.03 -7.81
N LEU A 76 13.88 -6.00 -8.52
CA LEU A 76 14.70 -5.28 -9.50
C LEU A 76 15.87 -4.53 -8.85
N TRP A 77 15.75 -4.13 -7.58
CA TRP A 77 16.74 -3.27 -6.93
C TRP A 77 17.19 -3.71 -5.54
N ASN A 78 16.53 -4.72 -4.97
CA ASN A 78 16.78 -5.24 -3.63
C ASN A 78 16.81 -6.77 -3.67
N GLY A 79 17.99 -7.34 -3.48
CA GLY A 79 18.20 -8.78 -3.48
C GLY A 79 19.42 -9.21 -4.28
N PRO A 80 19.77 -10.50 -4.26
CA PRO A 80 20.93 -11.04 -4.98
C PRO A 80 20.80 -10.94 -6.51
N GLU A 81 19.57 -10.95 -7.03
CA GLU A 81 19.25 -10.86 -8.47
C GLU A 81 18.95 -9.42 -8.94
N ALA A 82 19.21 -8.42 -8.10
CA ALA A 82 18.91 -7.03 -8.42
C ALA A 82 19.73 -6.55 -9.63
N THR A 83 19.03 -6.10 -10.69
CA THR A 83 19.65 -5.65 -11.93
C THR A 83 19.93 -4.15 -11.95
N MET A 84 19.33 -3.37 -11.04
CA MET A 84 19.47 -1.92 -11.03
C MET A 84 19.46 -1.32 -9.63
N ARG A 85 19.92 -0.08 -9.49
CA ARG A 85 19.84 0.66 -8.21
C ARG A 85 18.41 1.11 -7.96
N ARG A 86 18.02 1.30 -6.69
CA ARG A 86 16.69 1.80 -6.30
C ARG A 86 16.24 3.01 -7.11
N LYS A 87 17.09 4.03 -7.24
CA LYS A 87 16.78 5.25 -8.00
C LYS A 87 16.47 4.97 -9.47
N GLU A 88 17.16 4.01 -10.08
CA GLU A 88 16.92 3.60 -11.47
C GLU A 88 15.64 2.78 -11.60
N ALA A 89 15.32 1.91 -10.62
CA ALA A 89 14.05 1.20 -10.59
C ALA A 89 12.84 2.13 -10.55
N TYR A 90 12.87 3.20 -9.74
CA TYR A 90 11.78 4.17 -9.71
C TYR A 90 11.68 5.01 -10.99
N LYS A 91 12.80 5.32 -11.65
CA LYS A 91 12.78 5.94 -12.99
C LYS A 91 12.20 5.00 -14.04
N TRP A 92 12.56 3.72 -13.99
CA TRP A 92 12.02 2.69 -14.86
C TRP A 92 10.50 2.56 -14.64
N LEU A 93 10.05 2.48 -13.39
CA LEU A 93 8.62 2.39 -13.05
C LEU A 93 7.82 3.57 -13.64
N ALA A 94 8.32 4.80 -13.46
CA ALA A 94 7.70 6.01 -13.99
C ALA A 94 7.56 5.95 -15.52
N ARG A 95 8.65 5.59 -16.22
CA ARG A 95 8.65 5.46 -17.69
C ARG A 95 7.72 4.35 -18.19
N THR A 96 7.77 3.18 -17.56
CA THR A 96 7.00 1.99 -17.94
C THR A 96 5.51 2.17 -17.73
N MET A 97 5.12 2.89 -16.68
CA MET A 97 3.72 3.15 -16.35
C MET A 97 3.18 4.43 -17.00
N ASP A 98 4.03 5.19 -17.70
CA ASP A 98 3.72 6.50 -18.26
C ASP A 98 3.19 7.49 -17.20
N LEU A 99 3.96 7.61 -16.12
CA LEU A 99 3.64 8.45 -14.97
C LEU A 99 4.79 9.42 -14.68
N ASP A 100 4.45 10.59 -14.12
CA ASP A 100 5.45 11.45 -13.49
C ASP A 100 6.01 10.81 -12.20
N LYS A 101 7.08 11.40 -11.66
CA LYS A 101 7.77 10.88 -10.48
C LYS A 101 6.92 10.92 -9.22
N ASP A 102 6.00 11.86 -9.10
CA ASP A 102 5.16 12.05 -7.90
C ASP A 102 4.01 11.04 -7.86
N ASN A 103 3.63 10.52 -9.02
CA ASN A 103 2.59 9.52 -9.21
C ASN A 103 3.12 8.09 -9.38
N ALA A 104 4.41 7.91 -9.68
CA ALA A 104 5.08 6.61 -9.79
C ALA A 104 5.36 5.94 -8.42
N HIS A 105 4.33 5.85 -7.57
CA HIS A 105 4.37 5.16 -6.29
C HIS A 105 3.31 4.06 -6.25
N ILE A 106 3.74 2.80 -6.15
CA ILE A 106 2.85 1.62 -6.14
C ILE A 106 1.78 1.70 -5.03
N SER A 107 2.09 2.34 -3.89
CA SER A 107 1.12 2.58 -2.81
C SER A 107 -0.08 3.45 -3.21
N LYS A 108 0.01 4.18 -4.33
CA LYS A 108 -1.06 5.00 -4.91
C LYS A 108 -1.79 4.32 -6.08
N PHE A 109 -1.32 3.17 -6.56
CA PHE A 109 -1.86 2.54 -7.77
C PHE A 109 -3.26 1.98 -7.53
N SER A 110 -4.10 2.07 -8.56
CA SER A 110 -5.32 1.28 -8.68
C SER A 110 -5.00 -0.21 -8.88
N LYS A 111 -5.99 -1.07 -8.70
CA LYS A 111 -5.84 -2.50 -8.97
C LYS A 111 -5.38 -2.76 -10.41
N GLU A 112 -5.98 -2.06 -11.38
CA GLU A 112 -5.66 -2.21 -12.80
C GLU A 112 -4.22 -1.81 -13.10
N GLN A 113 -3.73 -0.73 -12.48
CA GLN A 113 -2.33 -0.32 -12.60
C GLN A 113 -1.38 -1.35 -11.98
N CYS A 114 -1.72 -1.91 -10.82
CA CYS A 114 -0.93 -2.99 -10.22
C CYS A 114 -0.90 -4.24 -11.09
N ASP A 115 -2.05 -4.68 -11.60
CA ASP A 115 -2.17 -5.87 -12.44
C ASP A 115 -1.36 -5.69 -13.75
N LYS A 116 -1.42 -4.50 -14.36
CA LYS A 116 -0.57 -4.13 -15.51
C LYS A 116 0.91 -4.23 -15.16
N LEU A 117 1.32 -3.66 -14.03
CA LEU A 117 2.72 -3.66 -13.59
C LEU A 117 3.21 -5.09 -13.29
N ILE A 118 2.42 -5.91 -12.59
CA ILE A 118 2.74 -7.32 -12.28
C ILE A 118 2.98 -8.11 -13.56
N LYS A 119 2.12 -7.92 -14.58
CA LYS A 119 2.28 -8.56 -15.89
C LYS A 119 3.56 -8.16 -16.60
N ILE A 120 4.00 -6.91 -16.46
CA ILE A 120 5.26 -6.43 -17.02
C ILE A 120 6.44 -7.04 -16.25
N LEU A 121 6.44 -6.90 -14.91
CA LEU A 121 7.53 -7.40 -14.05
C LEU A 121 7.74 -8.92 -14.18
N THR A 122 6.67 -9.68 -14.32
CA THR A 122 6.76 -11.14 -14.48
C THR A 122 7.39 -11.55 -15.80
N LYS A 123 7.30 -10.71 -16.84
CA LYS A 123 8.02 -10.92 -18.11
C LYS A 123 9.49 -10.56 -17.95
N GLU A 124 9.78 -9.40 -17.37
CA GLU A 124 11.16 -8.93 -17.12
C GLU A 124 11.97 -9.92 -16.28
N LEU A 125 11.39 -10.47 -15.21
CA LEU A 125 12.08 -11.42 -14.31
C LEU A 125 12.24 -12.84 -14.88
N LYS A 126 11.56 -13.18 -15.99
CA LYS A 126 11.68 -14.48 -16.67
C LYS A 126 12.68 -14.45 -17.84
N THR A 127 13.23 -13.28 -18.15
CA THR A 127 14.17 -13.07 -19.25
C THR A 127 15.59 -13.01 -18.69
#